data_AF-A0A7V0T4B6-F1
#
_entry.id   AF-A0A7V0T4B6-F1
#
_cell.length_a   1.000
_cell.length_b   1.000
_cell.length_c   1.000
_cell.angle_alpha   90.00
_cell.angle_beta   90.00
_cell.angle_gamma   90.00
#
_symmetry.space_group_name_H-M   'P 1'
#
loop_
_entity.id
_entity.type
_entity.pdbx_description
1 polymer ?
#
loop_
_entity_poly.entity_id
_entity_poly.type
_entity_poly.pdbx_seq_one_letter_code
_entity_poly.pdbx_strand_id
1 'polypeptide(L)'
;MGRSSKQVQELIDHLHSEHNELQQALAGVRPRSFRAGEGPARLRRVRELLRRHISRERERLYPPLEAAARENAELADRLRLLGDDLRIVSDLAEEFVNKYTAKETAESLALGNARLIEFATDHGALLTILRIRLRREEEQLFPLYSALIRN
;
A
#
# COMPACT_ATOMS: atom_id res chain seq x y z
N MET A 1 -14.03 -22.88 13.42
CA MET A 1 -15.23 -22.07 13.14
C MET A 1 -14.94 -21.25 11.89
N GLY A 2 -15.67 -21.49 10.79
CA GLY A 2 -15.47 -20.77 9.53
C GLY A 2 -15.90 -19.30 9.66
N ARG A 3 -15.25 -18.40 8.91
CA ARG A 3 -15.66 -17.00 8.84
C ARG A 3 -17.00 -16.91 8.11
N SER A 4 -17.93 -16.11 8.62
CA SER A 4 -19.21 -15.90 7.94
C SER A 4 -19.05 -14.97 6.73
N SER A 5 -19.95 -15.07 5.75
CA SER A 5 -20.01 -14.16 4.60
C SER A 5 -20.02 -12.68 5.02
N LYS A 6 -20.68 -12.37 6.15
CA LYS A 6 -20.68 -11.03 6.76
C LYS A 6 -19.27 -10.58 7.18
N GLN A 7 -18.50 -11.45 7.84
CA GLN A 7 -17.14 -11.13 8.28
C GLN A 7 -16.16 -10.96 7.12
N VAL A 8 -16.40 -11.66 6.00
CA VAL A 8 -15.64 -11.46 4.75
C VAL A 8 -15.91 -10.07 4.18
N GLN A 9 -17.17 -9.70 4.06
CA GLN A 9 -17.55 -8.38 3.53
C GLN A 9 -17.01 -7.25 4.41
N GLU A 10 -17.16 -7.35 5.74
CA GLU A 10 -16.62 -6.37 6.69
C GLU A 10 -15.10 -6.19 6.56
N LEU A 11 -14.34 -7.26 6.30
CA LEU A 11 -12.90 -7.16 6.07
C LEU A 11 -12.59 -6.44 4.74
N ILE A 12 -13.28 -6.79 3.67
CA ILE A 12 -13.08 -6.18 2.34
C ILE A 12 -13.44 -4.69 2.37
N ASP A 13 -14.57 -4.34 2.99
CA ASP A 13 -14.98 -2.94 3.14
C ASP A 13 -13.95 -2.14 3.95
N HIS A 14 -13.38 -2.75 5.00
CA HIS A 14 -12.31 -2.15 5.77
C HIS A 14 -11.05 -1.91 4.92
N LEU A 15 -10.64 -2.90 4.12
CA LEU A 15 -9.47 -2.76 3.25
C LEU A 15 -9.67 -1.69 2.19
N HIS A 16 -10.85 -1.62 1.54
CA HIS A 16 -11.20 -0.51 0.65
C HIS A 16 -11.13 0.86 1.35
N SER A 17 -11.56 0.95 2.61
CA SER A 17 -11.41 2.18 3.38
C SER A 17 -9.93 2.55 3.59
N GLU A 18 -9.08 1.57 3.93
CA GLU A 18 -7.63 1.76 4.04
C GLU A 18 -7.00 2.16 2.69
N HIS A 19 -7.46 1.61 1.56
CA HIS A 19 -7.00 1.99 0.22
C HIS A 19 -7.28 3.47 -0.08
N ASN A 20 -8.49 3.92 0.25
CA ASN A 20 -8.88 5.31 0.08
C ASN A 20 -8.06 6.24 0.98
N GLU A 21 -7.89 5.88 2.26
CA GLU A 21 -7.08 6.65 3.21
C GLU A 21 -5.62 6.78 2.73
N LEU A 22 -5.02 5.67 2.29
CA LEU A 22 -3.64 5.64 1.84
C LEU A 22 -3.43 6.47 0.56
N GLN A 23 -4.32 6.32 -0.43
CA GLN A 23 -4.25 7.11 -1.66
C GLN A 23 -4.42 8.60 -1.40
N GLN A 24 -5.36 8.99 -0.54
CA GLN A 24 -5.57 10.38 -0.17
C GLN A 24 -4.38 10.95 0.61
N ALA A 25 -3.84 10.18 1.56
CA ALA A 25 -2.69 10.59 2.35
C ALA A 25 -1.46 10.83 1.45
N LEU A 26 -1.15 9.88 0.57
CA LEU A 26 -0.02 10.00 -0.35
C LEU A 26 -0.25 11.15 -1.34
N ALA A 27 -1.43 11.23 -1.97
CA ALA A 27 -1.76 12.33 -2.87
C ALA A 27 -1.77 13.69 -2.15
N GLY A 28 -2.01 13.74 -0.85
CA GLY A 28 -2.00 14.95 -0.03
C GLY A 28 -0.60 15.47 0.31
N VAL A 29 0.47 14.71 0.02
CA VAL A 29 1.84 15.18 0.20
C VAL A 29 2.23 16.05 -1.00
N ARG A 30 2.41 17.34 -0.75
CA ARG A 30 2.79 18.34 -1.76
C ARG A 30 4.10 19.00 -1.37
N PRO A 31 4.85 19.58 -2.32
CA PRO A 31 6.04 20.36 -2.00
C PRO A 31 5.80 21.48 -0.97
N ARG A 32 4.62 22.13 -1.03
CA ARG A 32 4.20 23.12 -0.04
C ARG A 32 4.20 22.58 1.40
N SER A 33 3.91 21.29 1.59
CA SER A 33 3.93 20.66 2.92
C SER A 33 5.33 20.67 3.53
N PHE A 34 6.39 20.59 2.73
CA PHE A 34 7.78 20.69 3.22
C PHE A 34 8.12 22.11 3.65
N ARG A 35 7.66 23.12 2.89
CA ARG A 35 7.80 24.53 3.28
C ARG A 35 7.08 24.86 4.59
N ALA A 36 5.97 24.18 4.85
CA ALA A 36 5.20 24.29 6.10
C ALA A 36 5.78 23.44 7.25
N GLY A 37 6.86 22.68 7.05
CA GLY A 37 7.43 21.77 8.05
C GLY A 37 6.63 20.48 8.29
N GLU A 38 5.54 20.26 7.57
CA GLU A 38 4.64 19.11 7.73
C GLU A 38 5.02 17.91 6.84
N GLY A 39 5.80 18.13 5.79
CA GLY A 39 6.15 17.14 4.76
C GLY A 39 6.64 15.81 5.37
N PRO A 40 7.68 15.81 6.22
CA PRO A 40 8.19 14.59 6.83
C PRO A 40 7.17 13.86 7.70
N ALA A 41 6.32 14.59 8.44
CA ALA A 41 5.28 13.99 9.28
C ALA A 41 4.19 13.32 8.43
N ARG A 42 3.76 13.97 7.34
CA ARG A 42 2.79 13.40 6.38
C ARG A 42 3.35 12.14 5.70
N LEU A 43 4.62 12.13 5.31
CA LEU A 43 5.27 10.94 4.76
C LEU A 43 5.35 9.78 5.76
N ARG A 44 5.69 10.07 7.02
CA ARG A 44 5.66 9.05 8.08
C ARG A 44 4.25 8.47 8.28
N ARG A 45 3.21 9.30 8.18
CA ARG A 45 1.82 8.81 8.21
C ARG A 45 1.52 7.87 7.04
N VAL A 46 1.92 8.21 5.80
CA VAL A 46 1.75 7.31 4.65
C VAL A 46 2.41 5.95 4.89
N ARG A 47 3.64 5.95 5.41
CA ARG A 47 4.35 4.71 5.77
C ARG A 47 3.57 3.86 6.76
N GLU A 48 3.04 4.49 7.81
CA GLU A 48 2.30 3.79 8.85
C GLU A 48 0.96 3.23 8.34
N LEU A 49 0.28 3.96 7.46
CA LEU A 49 -0.93 3.48 6.77
C LEU A 49 -0.63 2.24 5.94
N LEU A 50 0.43 2.28 5.12
CA LEU A 50 0.80 1.15 4.27
C LEU A 50 1.19 -0.08 5.11
N ARG A 51 2.01 0.10 6.15
CA ARG A 51 2.40 -0.98 7.06
C ARG A 51 1.20 -1.63 7.75
N ARG A 52 0.25 -0.81 8.22
CA ARG A 52 -0.99 -1.31 8.86
C ARG A 52 -1.83 -2.14 7.89
N HIS A 53 -2.02 -1.61 6.67
CA HIS A 53 -2.75 -2.31 5.62
C HIS A 53 -2.10 -3.67 5.29
N ILE A 54 -0.79 -3.70 5.05
CA ILE A 54 -0.04 -4.94 4.78
C ILE A 54 -0.14 -5.94 5.95
N SER A 55 -0.03 -5.46 7.21
CA SER A 55 -0.18 -6.32 8.39
C SER A 55 -1.54 -7.00 8.39
N ARG A 56 -2.60 -6.24 8.10
CA ARG A 56 -3.98 -6.75 8.05
C ARG A 56 -4.15 -7.78 6.94
N GLU A 57 -3.59 -7.55 5.76
CA GLU A 57 -3.59 -8.53 4.67
C GLU A 57 -2.90 -9.83 5.10
N ARG A 58 -1.70 -9.73 5.68
CA ARG A 58 -0.90 -10.89 6.13
C ARG A 58 -1.56 -11.67 7.26
N GLU A 59 -2.26 -11.00 8.16
CA GLU A 59 -2.90 -11.64 9.30
C GLU A 59 -4.25 -12.27 8.94
N ARG A 60 -4.96 -11.67 7.97
CA ARG A 60 -6.37 -12.02 7.73
C ARG A 60 -6.63 -12.58 6.35
N LEU A 61 -6.00 -12.06 5.32
CA LEU A 61 -6.33 -12.33 3.93
C LEU A 61 -5.47 -13.46 3.36
N TYR A 62 -4.15 -13.34 3.47
CA TYR A 62 -3.19 -14.31 2.93
C TYR A 62 -3.27 -15.71 3.59
N PRO A 63 -3.43 -15.87 4.92
CA PRO A 63 -3.33 -17.21 5.53
C PRO A 63 -4.30 -18.27 4.98
N PRO A 64 -5.61 -18.00 4.81
CA PRO A 64 -6.49 -18.99 4.19
C PRO A 64 -6.16 -19.23 2.70
N LEU A 65 -5.77 -18.20 1.96
CA LEU A 65 -5.38 -18.34 0.55
C LEU A 65 -4.12 -19.20 0.40
N GLU A 66 -3.11 -18.99 1.24
CA GLU A 66 -1.89 -19.78 1.28
C GLU A 66 -2.18 -21.23 1.68
N ALA A 67 -3.10 -21.46 2.61
CA ALA A 67 -3.52 -22.81 2.97
C ALA A 67 -4.15 -23.54 1.76
N ALA A 68 -5.04 -22.88 1.03
CA ALA A 68 -5.67 -23.43 -0.18
C ALA A 68 -4.67 -23.63 -1.33
N ALA A 69 -3.66 -22.76 -1.44
CA ALA A 69 -2.63 -22.83 -2.47
C ALA A 69 -1.72 -24.06 -2.36
N ARG A 70 -1.63 -24.71 -1.19
CA ARG A 70 -0.82 -25.92 -1.00
C ARG A 70 -1.23 -27.07 -1.91
N GLU A 71 -2.50 -27.12 -2.28
CA GLU A 71 -3.08 -28.16 -3.13
C GLU A 71 -3.47 -27.63 -4.52
N ASN A 72 -3.24 -26.34 -4.79
CA ASN A 72 -3.61 -25.68 -6.04
C ASN A 72 -2.43 -24.85 -6.58
N ALA A 73 -1.69 -25.43 -7.54
CA ALA A 73 -0.52 -24.81 -8.13
C ALA A 73 -0.82 -23.48 -8.84
N GLU A 74 -1.96 -23.37 -9.53
CA GLU A 74 -2.37 -22.12 -10.20
C GLU A 74 -2.60 -21.01 -9.17
N LEU A 75 -3.27 -21.32 -8.06
CA LEU A 75 -3.45 -20.37 -6.96
C LEU A 75 -2.11 -19.99 -6.34
N ALA A 76 -1.20 -20.94 -6.13
CA ALA A 76 0.12 -20.68 -5.58
C ALA A 76 0.92 -19.70 -6.45
N ASP A 77 0.95 -19.91 -7.77
CA ASP A 77 1.65 -19.00 -8.70
C ASP A 77 1.03 -17.60 -8.69
N ARG A 78 -0.30 -17.52 -8.66
CA ARG A 78 -1.00 -16.23 -8.61
C ARG A 78 -0.71 -15.47 -7.31
N LEU A 79 -0.69 -16.16 -6.16
CA LEU A 79 -0.34 -15.55 -4.88
C LEU A 79 1.11 -15.10 -4.84
N ARG A 80 2.03 -15.87 -5.44
CA ARG A 80 3.44 -15.49 -5.55
C ARG A 80 3.59 -14.17 -6.32
N LEU A 81 2.94 -14.02 -7.47
CA LEU A 81 2.98 -12.78 -8.26
C LEU A 81 2.41 -11.58 -7.48
N LEU A 82 1.27 -11.77 -6.80
CA LEU A 82 0.68 -10.71 -5.96
C LEU A 82 1.56 -10.36 -4.75
N GLY A 83 2.26 -11.33 -4.17
CA GLY A 83 3.23 -11.12 -3.09
C GLY A 83 4.48 -10.37 -3.55
N ASP A 84 5.00 -10.71 -4.74
CA ASP A 84 6.13 -10.00 -5.35
C ASP A 84 5.78 -8.52 -5.63
N ASP A 85 4.59 -8.26 -6.18
CA ASP A 85 4.07 -6.90 -6.38
C ASP A 85 4.01 -6.12 -5.05
N LEU A 86 3.45 -6.73 -3.99
CA LEU A 86 3.32 -6.10 -2.68
C LEU A 86 4.69 -5.76 -2.09
N ARG A 87 5.66 -6.66 -2.22
CA ARG A 87 7.04 -6.42 -1.77
C ARG A 87 7.67 -5.24 -2.50
N ILE A 88 7.57 -5.20 -3.83
CA ILE A 88 8.11 -4.10 -4.64
C ILE A 88 7.51 -2.75 -4.22
N VAL A 89 6.19 -2.66 -4.08
CA VAL A 89 5.54 -1.40 -3.67
C VAL A 89 5.91 -0.99 -2.25
N SER A 90 6.06 -1.96 -1.35
CA SER A 90 6.50 -1.72 0.03
C SER A 90 7.92 -1.16 0.08
N ASP A 91 8.84 -1.77 -0.65
CA ASP A 91 10.24 -1.35 -0.73
C ASP A 91 10.35 0.07 -1.30
N LEU A 92 9.68 0.35 -2.42
CA LEU A 92 9.64 1.69 -3.03
C LEU A 92 9.05 2.74 -2.09
N ALA A 93 8.00 2.41 -1.33
CA ALA A 93 7.41 3.32 -0.38
C ALA A 93 8.36 3.63 0.78
N GLU A 94 9.08 2.64 1.30
CA GLU A 94 10.10 2.83 2.34
C GLU A 94 11.27 3.67 1.83
N GLU A 95 11.79 3.37 0.64
CA GLU A 95 12.85 4.15 0.00
C GLU A 95 12.44 5.61 -0.20
N PHE A 96 11.24 5.85 -0.73
CA PHE A 96 10.68 7.18 -0.92
C PHE A 96 10.57 7.95 0.40
N VAL A 97 9.99 7.33 1.42
CA VAL A 97 9.81 7.97 2.74
C VAL A 97 11.18 8.26 3.36
N ASN A 98 12.13 7.34 3.32
CA ASN A 98 13.46 7.54 3.87
C ASN A 98 14.19 8.68 3.15
N LYS A 99 14.16 8.69 1.81
CA LYS A 99 14.77 9.73 0.97
C LYS A 99 14.26 11.13 1.32
N TYR A 100 12.95 11.31 1.44
CA TYR A 100 12.32 12.62 1.61
C TYR A 100 12.06 13.03 3.07
N THR A 101 12.28 12.12 4.02
CA THR A 101 12.35 12.46 5.45
C THR A 101 13.77 12.70 5.96
N ALA A 102 14.79 12.33 5.18
CA ALA A 102 16.18 12.67 5.47
C ALA A 102 16.35 14.20 5.58
N LYS A 103 17.11 14.63 6.60
CA LYS A 103 17.25 16.04 6.99
C LYS A 103 17.61 16.94 5.81
N GLU A 104 18.69 16.62 5.10
CA GLU A 104 19.20 17.43 3.99
C GLU A 104 18.18 17.54 2.85
N THR A 105 17.50 16.45 2.51
CA THR A 105 16.47 16.43 1.47
C THR A 105 15.27 17.28 1.88
N ALA A 106 14.80 17.11 3.12
CA ALA A 106 13.64 17.84 3.65
C ALA A 106 13.91 19.35 3.71
N GLU A 107 15.10 19.76 4.15
CA GLU A 107 15.55 21.16 4.15
C GLU A 107 15.64 21.72 2.72
N SER A 108 16.20 20.96 1.78
CA SER A 108 16.28 21.36 0.36
C SER A 108 14.88 21.59 -0.26
N LEU A 109 13.91 20.73 0.06
CA LEU A 109 12.52 20.88 -0.39
C LEU A 109 11.81 22.06 0.28
N ALA A 110 12.10 22.33 1.56
CA ALA A 110 11.56 23.48 2.27
C ALA A 110 12.01 24.83 1.66
N LEU A 111 13.23 24.88 1.12
CA LEU A 111 13.75 26.04 0.39
C LEU A 111 13.21 26.16 -1.04
N GLY A 112 12.55 25.12 -1.57
CA GLY A 112 11.99 25.13 -2.92
C GLY A 112 13.03 24.96 -4.03
N ASN A 113 14.14 24.30 -3.74
CA ASN A 113 15.29 24.15 -4.64
C ASN A 113 15.13 23.01 -5.67
N ALA A 114 16.20 22.72 -6.41
CA ALA A 114 16.28 21.75 -7.52
C ALA A 114 15.65 20.36 -7.26
N ARG A 115 15.56 19.93 -6.00
CA ARG A 115 14.93 18.65 -5.61
C ARG A 115 13.41 18.61 -5.77
N LEU A 116 12.78 19.73 -6.10
CA LEU A 116 11.34 19.81 -6.34
C LEU A 116 10.89 18.92 -7.50
N ILE A 117 11.63 18.94 -8.62
CA ILE A 117 11.31 18.15 -9.81
C ILE A 117 11.50 16.65 -9.51
N GLU A 118 12.63 16.31 -8.87
CA GLU A 118 12.91 14.95 -8.41
C GLU A 118 11.78 14.42 -7.51
N PHE A 119 11.36 15.20 -6.51
CA PHE A 119 10.23 14.84 -5.64
C PHE A 119 8.94 14.62 -6.43
N ALA A 120 8.60 15.51 -7.37
CA ALA A 120 7.37 15.39 -8.14
C ALA A 120 7.36 14.11 -9.00
N THR A 121 8.50 13.77 -9.62
CA THR A 121 8.67 12.54 -10.40
C THR A 121 8.53 11.30 -9.53
N ASP A 122 9.28 11.22 -8.43
CA ASP A 122 9.26 10.06 -7.54
C ASP A 122 7.89 9.89 -6.88
N HIS A 123 7.26 11.00 -6.49
CA HIS A 123 5.92 11.01 -5.90
C HIS A 123 4.86 10.51 -6.89
N GLY A 124 4.92 10.97 -8.13
CA GLY A 124 4.02 10.52 -9.20
C GLY A 124 4.19 9.03 -9.51
N ALA A 125 5.42 8.55 -9.55
CA ALA A 125 5.73 7.13 -9.76
C ALA A 125 5.19 6.27 -8.61
N LEU A 126 5.46 6.64 -7.36
CA LEU A 126 4.97 5.90 -6.19
C LEU A 126 3.43 5.89 -6.13
N LEU A 127 2.78 7.03 -6.38
CA LEU A 127 1.32 7.11 -6.39
C LEU A 127 0.71 6.21 -7.48
N THR A 128 1.35 6.14 -8.65
CA THR A 128 0.90 5.30 -9.77
C THR A 128 1.04 3.82 -9.42
N ILE A 129 2.22 3.38 -8.94
CA ILE A 129 2.43 1.96 -8.66
C ILE A 129 1.58 1.48 -7.47
N LEU A 130 1.38 2.34 -6.46
CA LEU A 130 0.47 2.04 -5.36
C LEU A 130 -0.95 1.83 -5.86
N ARG A 131 -1.48 2.73 -6.71
CA ARG A 131 -2.82 2.59 -7.29
C ARG A 131 -2.99 1.29 -8.07
N ILE A 132 -1.98 0.91 -8.84
CA ILE A 132 -1.99 -0.35 -9.59
C ILE A 132 -2.08 -1.53 -8.62
N ARG A 133 -1.30 -1.52 -7.54
CA ARG A 133 -1.33 -2.58 -6.52
C ARG A 133 -2.70 -2.69 -5.84
N LEU A 134 -3.23 -1.58 -5.32
CA LEU A 134 -4.53 -1.58 -4.65
C LEU A 134 -5.64 -2.06 -5.59
N ARG A 135 -5.63 -1.62 -6.85
CA ARG A 135 -6.58 -2.10 -7.86
C ARG A 135 -6.45 -3.60 -8.12
N ARG A 136 -5.22 -4.14 -8.18
CA ARG A 136 -5.00 -5.60 -8.33
C ARG A 136 -5.55 -6.37 -7.13
N GLU A 137 -5.44 -5.85 -5.92
CA GLU A 137 -6.06 -6.48 -4.75
C GLU A 137 -7.58 -6.54 -4.92
N GLU A 138 -8.20 -5.43 -5.30
CA GLU A 138 -9.64 -5.31 -5.47
C GLU A 138 -10.19 -6.20 -6.60
N GLU A 139 -9.48 -6.27 -7.73
CA GLU A 139 -9.91 -7.02 -8.91
C GLU A 139 -9.53 -8.50 -8.86
N GLN A 140 -8.55 -8.88 -8.02
CA GLN A 140 -8.01 -10.25 -8.01
C GLN A 140 -7.99 -10.88 -6.63
N LEU A 141 -7.31 -10.26 -5.67
CA LEU A 141 -7.09 -10.85 -4.35
C LEU A 141 -8.39 -10.96 -3.54
N PHE A 142 -9.22 -9.91 -3.54
CA PHE A 142 -10.49 -9.89 -2.80
C PHE A 142 -11.51 -10.89 -3.36
N PRO A 143 -11.68 -11.01 -4.70
CA PRO A 143 -12.50 -12.08 -5.28
C PRO A 143 -12.01 -13.49 -4.93
N LEU A 144 -10.70 -13.74 -4.99
CA LEU A 144 -10.11 -15.04 -4.62
C LEU A 144 -10.42 -15.38 -3.16
N TYR A 145 -10.18 -14.44 -2.24
CA TYR A 145 -10.48 -14.62 -0.83
C TYR A 145 -11.98 -14.87 -0.59
N SER A 146 -12.84 -14.08 -1.24
CA SER A 146 -14.29 -14.21 -1.09
C SER A 146 -14.81 -15.54 -1.63
N ALA A 147 -14.29 -16.02 -2.76
CA ALA A 147 -14.65 -17.32 -3.32
C ALA A 147 -14.20 -18.46 -2.40
N LEU A 148 -13.00 -18.37 -1.85
CA LEU A 148 -12.45 -19.40 -0.97
C LEU A 148 -13.27 -19.57 0.32
N ILE A 149 -13.71 -18.47 0.94
CA ILE A 149 -14.45 -18.54 2.22
C ILE A 149 -15.93 -18.88 2.03
N ARG A 150 -16.50 -18.66 0.83
CA ARG A 150 -17.89 -19.01 0.52
C ARG A 150 -18.08 -20.48 0.13
N ASN A 151 -17.00 -21.14 -0.29
CA ASN A 151 -16.95 -22.58 -0.54
C ASN A 151 -16.60 -23.34 0.74
#